data_AF-A0A7G4A5L8-F1
#
_entry.id   AF-A0A7G4A5L8-F1
#
_cell.length_a   1.000
_cell.length_b   1.000
_cell.length_c   1.000
_cell.angle_alpha   90.00
_cell.angle_beta   90.00
_cell.angle_gamma   90.00
#
_symmetry.space_group_name_H-M   'P 1'
#
loop_
_entity.id
_entity.type
_entity.pdbx_description
1 polymer ?
#
loop_
_entity_poly.entity_id
_entity_poly.type
_entity_poly.pdbx_seq_one_letter_code
_entity_poly.pdbx_strand_id
1 'polypeptide(L)'
;MEKTLHDYFYINTGNEIKVYSDKDSSFLIEAANFYIAGKKGKDSPNTIPELDAIIYEFMEEYYKSGLTDYLLNKLNEIIRNVRIQCLVENIENKLSAVHVAYIPNNPSPIVFGAYMFSRITSFGGLDGLKRCHNKDCLKFFIGRSNTKWCSNSCGSKYRVNKMRKNKKASCSQLFL
;
A
#
# COMPACT_ATOMS: atom_id res chain seq x y z
N MET A 1 7.10 12.96 -19.09
CA MET A 1 7.10 12.44 -17.72
C MET A 1 8.01 13.37 -16.94
N GLU A 2 7.44 14.36 -16.25
CA GLU A 2 8.22 15.27 -15.40
C GLU A 2 8.91 14.43 -14.33
N LYS A 3 10.24 14.53 -14.24
CA LYS A 3 10.99 13.95 -13.14
C LYS A 3 10.64 14.76 -11.89
N THR A 4 10.09 14.11 -10.88
CA THR A 4 10.05 14.66 -9.53
C THR A 4 11.43 15.17 -9.15
N LEU A 5 11.49 16.36 -8.53
CA LEU A 5 12.76 17.05 -8.22
C LEU A 5 13.70 16.17 -7.36
N HIS A 6 13.14 15.23 -6.59
CA HIS A 6 13.84 14.26 -5.75
C HIS A 6 13.04 12.94 -5.68
N ASP A 7 13.74 11.81 -5.54
CA ASP A 7 13.13 10.46 -5.40
C ASP A 7 12.79 10.11 -3.93
N TYR A 8 12.70 11.11 -3.07
CA TYR A 8 12.48 10.97 -1.63
C TYR A 8 11.67 12.13 -1.05
N PHE A 9 11.19 11.97 0.17
CA PHE A 9 10.47 12.97 0.93
C PHE A 9 10.77 12.89 2.42
N TYR A 10 10.57 14.01 3.11
CA TYR A 10 10.86 14.14 4.53
C TYR A 10 9.60 14.28 5.37
N ILE A 11 9.65 13.67 6.56
CA ILE A 11 8.68 13.89 7.63
C ILE A 11 9.45 14.31 8.89
N ASN A 12 9.13 15.48 9.44
CA ASN A 12 9.57 15.90 10.76
C ASN A 12 8.55 15.44 11.81
N THR A 13 9.00 14.63 12.76
CA THR A 13 8.19 14.10 13.86
C THR A 13 8.18 14.97 15.12
N GLY A 14 8.86 16.11 15.09
CA GLY A 14 9.12 16.95 16.26
C GLY A 14 10.34 16.50 17.07
N ASN A 15 10.71 15.22 17.02
CA ASN A 15 11.94 14.72 17.64
C ASN A 15 13.06 14.48 16.61
N GLU A 16 12.68 14.07 15.39
CA GLU A 16 13.63 13.73 14.33
C GLU A 16 13.02 14.00 12.96
N ILE A 17 13.89 14.11 11.95
CA ILE A 17 13.49 14.15 10.54
C ILE A 17 13.75 12.78 9.93
N LYS A 18 12.71 12.16 9.38
CA LYS A 18 12.76 10.87 8.70
C LYS A 18 12.69 11.07 7.19
N VAL A 19 13.44 10.25 6.47
CA VAL A 19 13.48 10.22 5.01
C VAL A 19 12.75 8.97 4.53
N TYR A 20 11.93 9.13 3.50
CA TYR A 20 11.19 8.05 2.85
C TYR A 20 11.28 8.20 1.33
N SER A 21 10.97 7.13 0.59
CA SER A 21 11.06 7.03 -0.86
C SER A 21 10.00 6.08 -1.42
N ASP A 22 10.00 5.88 -2.73
CA ASP A 22 9.22 4.84 -3.41
C ASP A 22 9.52 3.42 -2.88
N LYS A 23 10.76 3.18 -2.41
CA LYS A 23 11.22 1.90 -1.85
C LYS A 23 10.50 1.52 -0.56
N ASP A 24 9.87 2.48 0.12
CA ASP A 24 9.10 2.25 1.33
C ASP A 24 7.68 1.74 1.05
N SER A 25 7.37 1.37 -0.20
CA SER A 25 6.07 0.79 -0.56
C SER A 25 5.78 -0.54 0.13
N SER A 26 6.80 -1.26 0.61
CA SER A 26 6.62 -2.45 1.45
C SER A 26 5.79 -2.14 2.70
N PHE A 27 5.97 -0.97 3.32
CA PHE A 27 5.20 -0.54 4.48
C PHE A 27 3.69 -0.51 4.18
N LEU A 28 3.28 0.09 3.05
CA LEU A 28 1.87 0.17 2.67
C LEU A 28 1.29 -1.22 2.36
N ILE A 29 2.08 -2.06 1.70
CA ILE A 29 1.69 -3.43 1.34
C ILE A 29 1.53 -4.30 2.58
N GLU A 30 2.45 -4.20 3.52
CA GLU A 30 2.43 -4.95 4.78
C GLU A 30 1.24 -4.54 5.64
N ALA A 31 1.01 -3.23 5.84
CA ALA A 31 -0.14 -2.70 6.57
C ALA A 31 -1.47 -3.17 5.97
N ALA A 32 -1.66 -3.01 4.65
CA ALA A 32 -2.87 -3.47 3.98
C ALA A 32 -3.06 -5.00 4.07
N ASN A 33 -1.97 -5.77 3.99
CA ASN A 33 -2.02 -7.22 4.10
C ASN A 33 -2.27 -7.71 5.54
N PHE A 34 -1.80 -6.96 6.54
CA PHE A 34 -2.10 -7.20 7.94
C PHE A 34 -3.59 -7.01 8.19
N TYR A 35 -4.18 -5.93 7.68
CA TYR A 35 -5.64 -5.70 7.72
C TYR A 35 -6.43 -6.86 7.09
N ILE A 36 -6.01 -7.35 5.91
CA ILE A 36 -6.64 -8.51 5.24
C ILE A 36 -6.55 -9.78 6.09
N ALA A 37 -5.41 -10.01 6.75
CA ALA A 37 -5.22 -11.17 7.61
C ALA A 37 -6.10 -11.10 8.87
N GLY A 38 -6.18 -9.93 9.50
CA GLY A 38 -7.05 -9.66 10.65
C GLY A 38 -8.52 -9.94 10.35
N LYS A 39 -9.01 -9.56 9.16
CA LYS A 39 -10.39 -9.89 8.73
C LYS A 39 -10.67 -11.39 8.54
N LYS A 40 -9.65 -12.21 8.33
CA LYS A 40 -9.80 -13.66 8.08
C LYS A 40 -9.71 -14.50 9.35
N GLY A 41 -9.04 -14.02 10.39
CA GLY A 41 -9.05 -14.65 11.71
C GLY A 41 -10.40 -14.41 12.39
N LYS A 42 -11.05 -15.47 12.86
CA LYS A 42 -12.32 -15.41 13.60
C LYS A 42 -12.13 -15.12 15.10
N ASP A 43 -10.98 -14.59 15.52
CA ASP A 43 -10.64 -14.48 16.94
C ASP A 43 -10.57 -13.00 17.39
N SER A 44 -11.62 -12.60 18.13
CA SER A 44 -11.70 -11.46 19.07
C SER A 44 -11.64 -10.01 18.51
N PRO A 45 -12.47 -9.07 19.03
CA PRO A 45 -12.55 -7.67 18.58
C PRO A 45 -11.42 -6.77 19.10
N ASN A 46 -10.18 -7.26 19.13
CA ASN A 46 -9.05 -6.45 19.56
C ASN A 46 -8.47 -5.69 18.35
N THR A 47 -9.15 -4.59 18.06
CA THR A 47 -8.65 -3.38 17.39
C THR A 47 -7.65 -3.63 16.26
N ILE A 48 -8.16 -3.85 15.05
CA ILE A 48 -7.31 -3.68 13.87
C ILE A 48 -6.80 -2.23 13.90
N PRO A 49 -5.48 -1.97 13.89
CA PRO A 49 -4.96 -0.62 14.00
C PRO A 49 -5.56 0.29 12.93
N GLU A 50 -6.03 1.48 13.30
CA GLU A 50 -6.64 2.44 12.38
C GLU A 50 -5.75 2.75 11.17
N LEU A 51 -4.42 2.70 11.37
CA LEU A 51 -3.41 2.86 10.33
C LEU A 51 -3.51 1.80 9.23
N ASP A 52 -3.65 0.53 9.61
CA ASP A 52 -3.72 -0.58 8.66
C ASP A 52 -5.04 -0.53 7.88
N ALA A 53 -6.11 -0.13 8.56
CA ALA A 53 -7.43 0.03 7.97
C ALA A 53 -7.45 1.14 6.91
N ILE A 54 -6.95 2.32 7.25
CA ILE A 54 -6.96 3.45 6.31
C ILE A 54 -6.03 3.21 5.12
N ILE A 55 -4.86 2.58 5.35
CA ILE A 55 -3.95 2.20 4.27
C ILE A 55 -4.62 1.17 3.36
N TYR A 56 -5.29 0.15 3.91
CA TYR A 56 -6.05 -0.82 3.13
C TYR A 56 -7.11 -0.14 2.27
N GLU A 57 -7.87 0.81 2.82
CA GLU A 57 -8.91 1.52 2.06
C GLU A 57 -8.35 2.25 0.84
N PHE A 58 -7.27 3.02 1.02
CA PHE A 58 -6.64 3.72 -0.10
C PHE A 58 -6.03 2.76 -1.13
N MET A 59 -5.35 1.72 -0.67
CA MET A 59 -4.77 0.68 -1.52
C MET A 59 -5.83 -0.05 -2.34
N GLU A 60 -6.99 -0.35 -1.74
CA GLU A 60 -8.09 -1.05 -2.39
C GLU A 60 -8.81 -0.14 -3.41
N GLU A 61 -9.04 1.13 -3.08
CA GLU A 61 -9.63 2.10 -4.01
C GLU A 61 -8.69 2.33 -5.21
N TYR A 62 -7.41 2.57 -4.94
CA TYR A 62 -6.39 2.76 -5.98
C TYR A 62 -6.23 1.53 -6.87
N TYR A 63 -6.25 0.32 -6.30
CA TYR A 63 -6.17 -0.90 -7.09
C TYR A 63 -7.39 -1.10 -8.01
N LYS A 64 -8.60 -0.72 -7.56
CA LYS A 64 -9.84 -0.88 -8.33
C LYS A 64 -9.99 0.15 -9.44
N SER A 65 -9.73 1.40 -9.10
CA SER A 65 -10.14 2.55 -9.89
C SER A 65 -8.97 3.42 -10.37
N GLY A 66 -7.75 3.15 -9.91
CA GLY A 66 -6.60 4.03 -10.12
C GLY A 66 -6.72 5.35 -9.35
N LEU A 67 -6.10 6.40 -9.89
CA LEU A 67 -6.27 7.76 -9.37
C LEU A 67 -7.58 8.34 -9.90
N THR A 68 -8.52 8.61 -8.99
CA THR A 68 -9.81 9.24 -9.29
C THR A 68 -9.97 10.53 -8.49
N ASP A 69 -10.81 11.45 -8.96
CA ASP A 69 -11.13 12.67 -8.21
C ASP A 69 -11.67 12.35 -6.80
N TYR A 70 -12.40 11.25 -6.66
CA TYR A 70 -12.86 10.77 -5.36
C TYR A 70 -11.70 10.47 -4.41
N LEU A 71 -10.72 9.68 -4.86
CA LEU A 71 -9.54 9.34 -4.05
C LEU A 71 -8.71 10.59 -3.75
N LEU A 72 -8.49 11.46 -4.73
CA LEU A 72 -7.76 12.71 -4.57
C LEU A 72 -8.43 13.64 -3.55
N ASN A 73 -9.74 13.82 -3.63
CA ASN A 73 -10.49 14.65 -2.69
C ASN A 73 -10.44 14.07 -1.27
N LYS A 74 -10.61 12.75 -1.10
CA LYS A 74 -10.49 12.09 0.21
C LYS A 74 -9.10 12.29 0.82
N LEU A 75 -8.03 12.13 0.03
CA LEU A 75 -6.67 12.36 0.48
C LEU A 75 -6.46 13.83 0.88
N ASN A 76 -6.86 14.77 0.02
CA ASN A 76 -6.70 16.20 0.26
C ASN A 76 -7.48 16.68 1.49
N GLU A 77 -8.68 16.17 1.73
CA GLU A 77 -9.46 16.49 2.93
C GLU A 77 -8.71 16.13 4.23
N ILE A 78 -8.03 14.98 4.23
CA ILE A 78 -7.27 14.49 5.37
C ILE A 78 -5.96 15.27 5.55
N ILE A 79 -5.23 15.53 4.46
CA ILE A 79 -3.86 16.07 4.54
C ILE A 79 -3.80 17.60 4.42
N ARG A 80 -4.90 18.31 4.15
CA ARG A 80 -4.92 19.78 3.97
C ARG A 80 -4.31 20.58 5.12
N ASN A 81 -4.34 20.03 6.34
CA ASN A 81 -3.83 20.68 7.55
C ASN A 81 -2.40 20.25 7.91
N VAL A 82 -1.77 19.38 7.11
CA VAL A 82 -0.37 19.00 7.30
C VAL A 82 0.49 20.24 7.03
N ARG A 83 1.21 20.69 8.05
CA ARG A 83 2.10 21.85 7.94
C ARG A 83 3.34 21.46 7.15
N ILE A 84 3.72 22.28 6.18
CA ILE A 84 4.95 22.11 5.42
C ILE A 84 5.99 23.10 5.93
N GLN A 85 7.14 22.59 6.33
CA GLN A 85 8.32 23.34 6.70
C GLN A 85 9.28 23.39 5.50
N CYS A 86 10.03 24.48 5.39
CA CYS A 86 11.12 24.60 4.43
C CYS A 86 12.44 24.52 5.19
N LEU A 87 13.24 23.51 4.88
CA LEU A 87 14.59 23.35 5.42
C LEU A 87 15.61 23.52 4.29
N VAL A 88 16.87 23.65 4.67
CA VAL A 88 17.98 23.83 3.73
C VAL A 88 18.95 22.66 3.88
N GLU A 89 19.27 22.02 2.76
CA GLU A 89 20.21 20.90 2.69
C GLU A 89 21.31 21.16 1.67
N ASN A 90 22.44 20.48 1.84
CA ASN A 90 23.48 20.41 0.83
C ASN A 90 23.22 19.18 -0.06
N ILE A 91 22.80 19.44 -1.31
CA ILE A 91 22.59 18.40 -2.33
C ILE A 91 23.60 18.65 -3.44
N GLU A 92 24.50 17.69 -3.68
CA GLU A 92 25.53 17.78 -4.72
C GLU A 92 26.37 19.08 -4.64
N ASN A 93 26.79 19.48 -3.43
CA ASN A 93 27.51 20.73 -3.17
C ASN A 93 26.73 22.00 -3.50
N LYS A 94 25.39 21.94 -3.50
CA LYS A 94 24.50 23.09 -3.71
C LYS A 94 23.52 23.23 -2.56
N LEU A 95 23.33 24.47 -2.13
CA LEU A 95 22.30 24.85 -1.18
C LEU A 95 20.92 24.63 -1.82
N SER A 96 20.14 23.69 -1.29
CA SER A 96 18.84 23.32 -1.84
C SER A 96 17.76 23.43 -0.78
N ALA A 97 16.63 24.05 -1.13
CA ALA A 97 15.45 24.10 -0.28
C ALA A 97 14.67 22.78 -0.39
N VAL A 98 14.37 22.17 0.76
CA VAL A 98 13.60 20.93 0.84
C VAL A 98 12.31 21.15 1.63
N HIS A 99 11.22 20.62 1.11
CA HIS A 99 9.92 20.66 1.76
C HIS A 99 9.77 19.45 2.69
N VAL A 100 9.50 19.73 3.96
CA VAL A 100 9.39 18.73 5.02
C VAL A 100 7.99 18.80 5.61
N ALA A 101 7.25 17.69 5.60
CA ALA A 101 5.97 17.65 6.29
C ALA A 101 6.16 17.51 7.78
N TYR A 102 5.51 18.37 8.56
CA TYR A 102 5.46 18.24 10.01
C TYR A 102 4.29 17.34 10.41
N ILE A 103 4.62 16.14 10.89
CA ILE A 103 3.67 15.13 11.35
C ILE A 103 4.22 14.61 12.69
N PRO A 104 3.75 15.15 13.84
CA PRO A 104 4.40 14.95 15.14
C PRO A 104 4.41 13.48 15.57
N ASN A 105 5.29 13.14 16.52
CA ASN A 105 5.29 11.83 17.16
C ASN A 105 3.91 11.55 17.77
N ASN A 106 3.36 10.37 17.48
CA ASN A 106 1.96 9.98 17.64
C ASN A 106 0.98 10.82 16.80
N PRO A 107 1.12 10.84 15.47
CA PRO A 107 0.15 11.50 14.62
C PRO A 107 -1.17 10.72 14.62
N SER A 108 -2.24 11.37 14.17
CA SER A 108 -3.44 10.63 13.79
C SER A 108 -3.04 9.54 12.76
N PRO A 109 -3.37 8.26 13.02
CA PRO A 109 -3.11 7.17 12.09
C PRO A 109 -3.66 7.45 10.68
N ILE A 110 -4.80 8.13 10.61
CA ILE A 110 -5.47 8.55 9.37
C ILE A 110 -4.60 9.52 8.59
N VAL A 111 -4.08 10.56 9.26
CA VAL A 111 -3.21 11.57 8.61
C VAL A 111 -1.91 10.95 8.15
N PHE A 112 -1.26 10.14 8.99
CA PHE A 112 -0.01 9.48 8.63
C PHE A 112 -0.20 8.50 7.46
N GLY A 113 -1.23 7.65 7.51
CA GLY A 113 -1.55 6.71 6.44
C GLY A 113 -1.86 7.41 5.11
N ALA A 114 -2.67 8.47 5.12
CA ALA A 114 -2.99 9.25 3.92
C ALA A 114 -1.77 9.97 3.33
N TYR A 115 -0.92 10.54 4.19
CA TYR A 115 0.30 11.21 3.75
C TYR A 115 1.31 10.21 3.17
N MET A 116 1.56 9.09 3.86
CA MET A 116 2.45 8.03 3.37
C MET A 116 1.95 7.44 2.05
N PHE A 117 0.66 7.11 1.97
CA PHE A 117 0.06 6.60 0.74
C PHE A 117 0.21 7.59 -0.41
N SER A 118 -0.13 8.87 -0.21
CA SER A 118 -0.06 9.87 -1.29
C SER A 118 1.35 10.09 -1.80
N ARG A 119 2.35 10.24 -0.90
CA ARG A 119 3.75 10.47 -1.28
C ARG A 119 4.37 9.26 -1.96
N ILE A 120 4.25 8.06 -1.39
CA ILE A 120 4.82 6.84 -2.00
C ILE A 120 4.19 6.58 -3.37
N THR A 121 2.88 6.76 -3.51
CA THR A 121 2.20 6.61 -4.81
C THR A 121 2.66 7.65 -5.82
N SER A 122 2.89 8.90 -5.40
CA SER A 122 3.38 9.96 -6.30
C SER A 122 4.77 9.69 -6.87
N PHE A 123 5.58 8.89 -6.18
CA PHE A 123 6.91 8.45 -6.63
C PHE A 123 6.89 7.11 -7.39
N GLY A 124 5.71 6.56 -7.71
CA GLY A 124 5.60 5.28 -8.42
C GLY A 124 5.89 4.06 -7.54
N GLY A 125 5.91 4.20 -6.21
CA GLY A 125 6.17 3.07 -5.30
C GLY A 125 5.14 1.94 -5.40
N LEU A 126 3.97 2.21 -5.98
CA LEU A 126 2.90 1.23 -6.23
C LEU A 126 2.83 0.76 -7.70
N ASP A 127 3.84 1.04 -8.52
CA ASP A 127 3.91 0.54 -9.89
C ASP A 127 3.93 -0.99 -9.92
N GLY A 128 3.01 -1.60 -10.67
CA GLY A 128 2.86 -3.05 -10.70
C GLY A 128 2.12 -3.64 -9.49
N LEU A 129 1.37 -2.82 -8.74
CA LEU A 129 0.48 -3.28 -7.69
C LEU A 129 -0.57 -4.26 -8.21
N LYS A 130 -0.73 -5.38 -7.49
CA LYS A 130 -1.61 -6.49 -7.85
C LYS A 130 -2.26 -7.13 -6.64
N ARG A 131 -3.34 -7.87 -6.88
CA ARG A 131 -3.97 -8.79 -5.93
C ARG A 131 -3.62 -10.23 -6.25
N CYS A 132 -3.32 -11.02 -5.23
CA CYS A 132 -3.04 -12.44 -5.40
C CYS A 132 -4.27 -13.18 -5.97
N HIS A 133 -4.11 -13.89 -7.09
CA HIS A 133 -5.20 -14.63 -7.75
C HIS A 133 -5.66 -15.89 -6.96
N ASN A 134 -4.97 -16.27 -5.90
CA ASN A 134 -5.47 -17.30 -5.00
C ASN A 134 -6.62 -16.72 -4.16
N LYS A 135 -7.85 -17.23 -4.38
CA LYS A 135 -9.09 -16.76 -3.74
C LYS A 135 -9.01 -16.76 -2.20
N ASP A 136 -8.21 -17.65 -1.63
CA ASP A 136 -8.03 -17.75 -0.18
C ASP A 136 -7.01 -16.74 0.37
N CYS A 137 -6.23 -16.07 -0.49
CA CYS A 137 -5.14 -15.18 -0.12
C CYS A 137 -5.52 -13.70 -0.27
N LEU A 138 -5.83 -13.27 -1.50
CA LEU A 138 -6.20 -11.88 -1.85
C LEU A 138 -5.22 -10.79 -1.36
N LYS A 139 -3.99 -11.14 -0.97
CA LYS A 139 -2.98 -10.16 -0.54
C LYS A 139 -2.58 -9.22 -1.69
N PHE A 140 -2.27 -7.98 -1.35
CA PHE A 140 -1.56 -7.05 -2.22
C PHE A 140 -0.09 -7.47 -2.38
N PHE A 141 0.48 -7.23 -3.56
CA PHE A 141 1.90 -7.37 -3.83
C PHE A 141 2.30 -6.53 -5.06
N ILE A 142 3.57 -6.13 -5.14
CA ILE A 142 4.16 -5.60 -6.38
C ILE A 142 4.74 -6.75 -7.18
N GLY A 143 4.45 -6.83 -8.47
CA GLY A 143 5.04 -7.86 -9.31
C GLY A 143 5.06 -7.53 -10.79
N ARG A 144 5.94 -8.21 -11.53
CA ARG A 144 6.04 -8.14 -12.99
C ARG A 144 4.69 -8.38 -13.64
N SER A 145 4.47 -7.84 -14.84
CA SER A 145 3.19 -7.88 -15.59
C SER A 145 2.57 -9.29 -15.69
N ASN A 146 3.37 -10.35 -15.81
CA ASN A 146 2.93 -11.73 -15.89
C ASN A 146 2.71 -12.45 -14.54
N THR A 147 3.16 -11.88 -13.43
CA THR A 147 3.01 -12.49 -12.09
C THR A 147 1.56 -12.41 -11.62
N LYS A 148 0.98 -13.56 -11.26
CA LYS A 148 -0.43 -13.70 -10.80
C LYS A 148 -0.56 -13.99 -9.30
N TRP A 149 0.52 -14.39 -8.64
CA TRP A 149 0.51 -14.84 -7.26
C TRP A 149 1.57 -14.10 -6.45
N CYS A 150 1.22 -13.73 -5.22
CA CYS A 150 2.15 -13.04 -4.31
C CYS A 150 3.27 -13.95 -3.78
N SER A 151 3.16 -15.27 -3.96
CA SER A 151 4.19 -16.23 -3.57
C SER A 151 4.07 -17.55 -4.34
N ASN A 152 5.17 -18.31 -4.38
CA ASN A 152 5.21 -19.66 -4.96
C ASN A 152 4.19 -20.59 -4.29
N SER A 153 4.05 -20.49 -2.96
CA SER A 153 3.05 -21.25 -2.19
C SER A 153 1.63 -20.97 -2.66
N CYS A 154 1.27 -19.69 -2.89
CA CYS A 154 -0.05 -19.33 -3.42
C CYS A 154 -0.28 -19.89 -4.83
N GLY A 155 0.73 -19.84 -5.69
CA GLY A 155 0.66 -20.42 -7.03
C GLY A 155 0.45 -21.94 -7.01
N SER A 156 1.20 -22.65 -6.18
CA SER A 156 1.07 -24.10 -6.00
C SER A 156 -0.30 -24.48 -5.43
N LYS A 157 -0.76 -23.80 -4.37
CA LYS A 157 -2.08 -24.05 -3.77
C LYS A 157 -3.21 -23.83 -4.78
N TYR A 158 -3.12 -22.78 -5.60
CA TYR A 158 -4.08 -22.52 -6.66
C TYR A 158 -4.14 -23.67 -7.69
N ARG A 159 -2.98 -24.12 -8.19
CA ARG A 159 -2.90 -25.23 -9.16
C ARG A 159 -3.49 -26.52 -8.61
N VAL A 160 -3.14 -26.88 -7.37
CA VAL A 160 -3.68 -28.08 -6.69
C VAL A 160 -5.21 -27.99 -6.54
N ASN A 161 -5.73 -26.84 -6.09
CA ASN A 161 -7.17 -26.64 -5.95
C ASN A 161 -7.90 -26.72 -7.29
N LYS A 162 -7.33 -26.17 -8.36
CA LYS A 162 -7.87 -26.28 -9.72
C LYS A 162 -7.92 -27.74 -10.19
N MET A 163 -6.82 -28.49 -10.02
CA MET A 163 -6.77 -29.91 -10.38
C MET A 163 -7.82 -30.74 -9.63
N ARG A 164 -7.97 -30.52 -8.31
CA ARG A 164 -8.97 -31.22 -7.49
C ARG A 164 -10.41 -30.93 -7.94
N LYS A 165 -10.71 -29.68 -8.32
CA LYS A 165 -12.04 -29.31 -8.86
C LYS A 165 -12.32 -30.02 -10.18
N ASN A 166 -11.36 -30.04 -11.10
CA ASN A 166 -11.52 -30.72 -12.38
C ASN A 166 -11.73 -32.23 -12.21
N LYS A 167 -10.97 -32.88 -11.31
CA LYS A 167 -11.17 -34.31 -10.99
C LYS A 167 -12.55 -34.60 -10.41
N LYS A 168 -13.07 -33.71 -9.57
CA LYS A 168 -14.44 -33.86 -9.02
C LYS A 168 -15.47 -33.72 -10.13
N ALA A 169 -15.37 -32.69 -10.97
CA ALA A 169 -16.30 -32.45 -12.07
C ALA A 169 -16.33 -33.60 -13.10
N SER A 170 -15.16 -34.15 -13.46
CA SER A 170 -15.08 -35.30 -14.36
C SER A 170 -15.69 -36.57 -13.76
N CYS A 171 -15.55 -36.78 -12.45
CA CYS A 171 -16.17 -37.91 -11.75
C CYS A 171 -17.70 -37.77 -11.72
N SER A 172 -18.22 -36.56 -11.47
CA SER A 172 -19.67 -36.28 -11.46
C SER A 172 -20.35 -36.52 -12.82
N GLN A 173 -19.64 -36.33 -13.94
CA GLN A 173 -20.15 -36.57 -15.29
C GLN A 173 -20.16 -38.04 -15.70
N LEU A 174 -19.46 -38.92 -14.96
CA LEU A 174 -19.45 -40.37 -15.22
C LEU A 174 -20.59 -41.11 -14.49
N PHE A 175 -21.36 -40.41 -13.66
CA PHE A 175 -22.51 -40.94 -12.91
C PHE A 175 -23.86 -40.35 -13.37
N LEU A 176 -23.91 -39.70 -14.54
CA LEU A 176 -25.10 -39.24 -15.26
C LEU A 176 -25.13 -39.89 -16.64
#